data_AF-A0A2A5C4M7-F1
#
_entry.id   AF-A0A2A5C4M7-F1
#
_cell.length_a   1.000
_cell.length_b   1.000
_cell.length_c   1.000
_cell.angle_alpha   90.00
_cell.angle_beta   90.00
_cell.angle_gamma   90.00
#
_symmetry.space_group_name_H-M   'P 1'
#
loop_
_entity.id
_entity.type
_entity.pdbx_description
1 polymer ?
#
loop_
_entity_poly.entity_id
_entity_poly.type
_entity_poly.pdbx_seq_one_letter_code
_entity_poly.pdbx_strand_id
1 'polypeptide(L)' 'TMSARERGLSSGFKYERDAFMDLWGSKDQKEGVAAFVEKRSPEWKNG' A
#
# COMPACT_ATOMS: atom_id res chain seq x y z
N THR A 1 -8.82 10.60 -6.09
CA THR A 1 -10.17 10.97 -5.62
C THR A 1 -10.60 10.02 -4.52
N MET A 2 -11.13 10.54 -3.40
CA MET A 2 -11.50 9.76 -2.21
C MET A 2 -12.69 8.83 -2.50
N SER A 3 -12.38 7.60 -2.91
CA SER A 3 -13.34 6.51 -3.18
C SER A 3 -14.28 6.21 -2.00
N ALA A 4 -13.91 6.58 -0.77
CA ALA A 4 -14.67 6.33 0.45
C ALA A 4 -15.97 7.15 0.55
N ARG A 5 -16.14 8.23 -0.23
CA ARG A 5 -17.32 9.11 -0.13
C ARG A 5 -18.40 8.87 -1.18
N GLU A 6 -18.07 8.17 -2.28
CA GLU A 6 -18.94 8.10 -3.47
C GLU A 6 -19.35 6.67 -3.86
N ARG A 7 -18.76 5.64 -3.23
CA ARG A 7 -18.99 4.24 -3.57
C ARG A 7 -19.46 3.45 -2.35
N GLY A 8 -20.43 2.55 -2.52
CA GLY A 8 -20.94 1.69 -1.44
C GLY A 8 -19.81 0.88 -0.82
N LEU A 9 -19.82 0.74 0.51
CA LEU A 9 -18.74 0.16 1.33
C LEU A 9 -18.14 -1.13 0.74
N SER A 10 -18.99 -2.00 0.19
CA SER A 10 -18.62 -3.28 -0.44
C SER A 10 -17.72 -3.12 -1.68
N SER A 11 -17.90 -2.08 -2.47
CA SER A 11 -17.08 -1.81 -3.66
C SER A 11 -15.73 -1.17 -3.33
N GLY A 12 -15.62 -0.47 -2.18
CA GLY A 12 -14.36 0.05 -1.65
C GLY A 12 -13.42 -1.08 -1.23
N PHE A 13 -13.93 -2.09 -0.52
CA PHE A 13 -13.11 -3.22 -0.05
C PHE A 13 -12.44 -4.02 -1.18
N LYS A 14 -13.16 -4.27 -2.29
CA LYS A 14 -12.57 -4.96 -3.43
C LYS A 14 -11.40 -4.16 -4.02
N TYR A 15 -11.61 -2.86 -4.21
CA TYR A 15 -10.59 -1.97 -4.73
C TYR A 15 -9.37 -1.88 -3.81
N GLU A 16 -9.57 -1.71 -2.50
CA GLU A 16 -8.50 -1.65 -1.51
C GLU A 16 -7.69 -2.95 -1.45
N ARG A 17 -8.37 -4.10 -1.48
CA ARG A 17 -7.71 -5.41 -1.53
C ARG A 17 -6.85 -5.53 -2.78
N ASP A 18 -7.39 -5.21 -3.95
CA ASP A 18 -6.67 -5.35 -5.21
C ASP A 18 -5.45 -4.42 -5.23
N ALA A 19 -5.60 -3.16 -4.81
CA ALA A 19 -4.49 -2.22 -4.68
C ALA A 19 -3.42 -2.66 -3.65
N PHE A 20 -3.84 -3.28 -2.54
CA PHE A 20 -2.92 -3.83 -1.54
C PHE A 20 -2.10 -5.01 -2.10
N MET A 21 -2.74 -5.88 -2.88
CA MET A 21 -2.06 -7.01 -3.53
C MET A 21 -1.04 -6.53 -4.57
N ASP A 22 -1.39 -5.52 -5.36
CA ASP A 22 -0.47 -4.91 -6.33
C ASP A 22 0.78 -4.33 -5.65
N LEU A 23 0.62 -3.69 -4.48
CA LEU A 23 1.73 -3.15 -3.70
C LEU A 23 2.68 -4.25 -3.20
N TRP A 24 2.17 -5.43 -2.88
CA TRP A 24 2.92 -6.54 -2.25
C TRP A 24 3.96 -7.19 -3.18
N GLY A 25 3.99 -6.83 -4.46
CA GLY A 25 5.04 -7.20 -5.41
C GLY A 25 6.18 -6.20 -5.53
N SER A 26 6.06 -5.00 -4.95
CA SER A 26 7.03 -3.92 -5.14
C SER A 26 8.29 -4.09 -4.29
N LYS A 27 9.42 -3.57 -4.78
CA LYS A 27 10.66 -3.48 -3.99
C LYS A 27 10.48 -2.57 -2.78
N ASP A 28 9.70 -1.51 -2.93
CA ASP A 28 9.43 -0.56 -1.86
C ASP A 28 8.60 -1.18 -0.74
N GLN A 29 7.64 -2.06 -1.02
CA GLN A 29 6.92 -2.77 0.04
C GLN A 29 7.88 -3.53 0.97
N LYS A 30 8.86 -4.24 0.40
CA LYS A 30 9.85 -5.00 1.18
C LYS A 30 10.74 -4.07 2.01
N GLU A 31 11.20 -2.98 1.40
CA GLU A 31 12.03 -1.99 2.07
C GLU A 31 11.30 -1.29 3.22
N GLY A 32 10.04 -0.89 3.03
CA GLY A 32 9.23 -0.26 4.06
C GLY A 32 9.03 -1.15 5.28
N VAL A 33 8.76 -2.44 5.06
CA VAL A 33 8.63 -3.43 6.15
C VAL A 33 9.97 -3.66 6.85
N ALA A 34 11.06 -3.82 6.09
CA ALA A 34 12.39 -4.02 6.65
C ALA A 34 12.84 -2.83 7.50
N ALA A 35 12.73 -1.61 6.95
CA ALA A 35 13.09 -0.38 7.65
C ALA A 35 12.28 -0.17 8.95
N PHE A 36 10.99 -0.53 8.94
CA PHE A 36 10.14 -0.47 10.13
C PHE A 36 10.61 -1.45 11.23
N VAL A 37 10.89 -2.71 10.88
CA VAL A 37 11.39 -3.71 11.82
C VAL A 37 12.77 -3.32 12.37
N GLU A 38 13.64 -2.80 11.51
CA GLU A 38 15.00 -2.38 11.84
C GLU A 38 15.07 -1.00 12.52
N LYS A 39 13.94 -0.28 12.64
CA LYS A 39 13.82 1.07 13.21
C LYS A 39 14.77 2.10 12.56
N ARG A 40 14.89 2.03 11.24
CA ARG A 40 15.64 2.99 10.42
C ARG A 40 14.72 3.69 9.42
N SER A 41 15.23 4.75 8.79
CA SER A 41 14.53 5.37 7.68
C SER A 41 14.55 4.46 6.43
N PRO A 42 13.44 4.38 5.67
CA PRO A 42 13.38 3.61 4.44
C PRO A 42 14.03 4.34 3.26
N GLU A 43 14.63 3.58 2.35
CA GLU A 43 15.22 4.06 1.09
C GLU A 43 14.36 3.68 -0.12
N TRP A 44 13.44 4.56 -0.50
CA TRP A 44 12.52 4.34 -1.61
C TRP A 44 13.20 4.44 -2.98
N LYS A 45 12.78 3.60 -3.93
CA LYS A 45 13.34 3.59 -5.29
C LYS A 45 12.39 4.12 -6.36
N ASN A 46 11.08 4.16 -6.10
CA ASN A 46 10.07 4.61 -7.07
C ASN A 46 9.42 5.95 -6.67
N GLY A 47 10.23 6.95 -6.30
CA GLY A 47 9.76 8.29 -5.96
C GLY A 47 9.01 8.99 -7.08
#